data_AF-A0AAD8RTX5-F1
#
_entry.id   AF-A0AAD8RTX5-F1
#
_cell.length_a   1.000
_cell.length_b   1.000
_cell.length_c   1.000
_cell.angle_alpha   90.00
_cell.angle_beta   90.00
_cell.angle_gamma   90.00
#
_symmetry.space_group_name_H-M   'P 1'
#
loop_
_entity.id
_entity.type
_entity.pdbx_description
1 polymer ?
#
loop_
_entity_poly.entity_id
_entity_poly.type
_entity_poly.pdbx_seq_one_letter_code
_entity_poly.pdbx_strand_id
1 'polypeptide(L)'
;MCIFFRPTFSRLRIPQDFVRWFGEIPSNIIVKTNSSCNWRMTTVREGDDAYIDHGWAGFTVAHQLQVGQFLIFKKVSSFEYSVVIFDQTFTEVMTRCLYHGDVTRCVVFENHV
;
A
#
# COMPACT_ATOMS: atom_id res chain seq x y z
N MET A 1 6.68 -7.10 -9.19
CA MET A 1 5.78 -8.25 -8.99
C MET A 1 4.35 -7.75 -8.96
N CYS A 2 3.41 -8.40 -9.66
CA CYS A 2 2.01 -8.00 -9.70
C CYS A 2 1.22 -8.73 -8.62
N ILE A 3 0.51 -8.00 -7.76
CA ILE A 3 -0.39 -8.60 -6.76
C ILE A 3 -1.82 -8.55 -7.32
N PHE A 4 -2.50 -9.70 -7.39
CA PHE A 4 -3.91 -9.77 -7.75
C PHE A 4 -4.78 -9.40 -6.55
N PHE A 5 -5.49 -8.28 -6.66
CA PHE A 5 -6.35 -7.76 -5.59
C PHE A 5 -7.77 -8.35 -5.64
N ARG A 6 -8.25 -8.85 -4.50
CA ARG A 6 -9.69 -9.07 -4.22
C ARG A 6 -10.15 -8.03 -3.19
N PRO A 7 -11.28 -7.32 -3.43
CA PRO A 7 -11.58 -6.01 -2.84
C PRO A 7 -12.12 -6.03 -1.41
N THR A 8 -12.21 -7.19 -0.77
CA THR A 8 -13.01 -7.33 0.46
C THR A 8 -12.20 -7.23 1.74
N PHE A 9 -10.88 -7.07 1.69
CA PHE A 9 -10.07 -7.17 2.91
C PHE A 9 -9.62 -5.78 3.39
N SER A 10 -9.93 -5.50 4.66
CA SER A 10 -9.35 -4.43 5.48
C SER A 10 -7.81 -4.44 5.47
N ARG A 11 -7.19 -5.52 4.99
CA ARG A 11 -5.76 -5.81 4.97
C ARG A 11 -5.34 -6.41 3.62
N LEU A 12 -4.10 -6.19 3.18
CA LEU A 12 -3.54 -6.84 1.99
C LEU A 12 -2.63 -8.00 2.39
N ARG A 13 -2.95 -9.23 1.97
CA ARG A 13 -2.01 -10.34 2.13
C ARG A 13 -0.78 -10.15 1.24
N ILE A 14 0.39 -10.28 1.84
CA ILE A 14 1.67 -10.25 1.15
C ILE A 14 1.99 -11.70 0.72
N PRO A 15 2.20 -11.97 -0.58
CA PRO A 15 2.55 -13.32 -1.04
C PRO A 15 3.80 -13.84 -0.33
N GLN A 16 3.80 -15.12 0.09
CA GLN A 16 4.93 -15.70 0.83
C GLN A 16 6.25 -15.63 0.05
N ASP A 17 6.20 -15.78 -1.28
CA ASP A 17 7.38 -15.61 -2.13
C ASP A 17 7.97 -14.21 -2.01
N PHE A 18 7.16 -13.16 -1.83
CA PHE A 18 7.68 -11.82 -1.59
C PHE A 18 8.43 -11.74 -0.26
N VAL A 19 7.90 -12.34 0.81
CA VAL A 19 8.58 -12.41 2.11
C VAL A 19 9.94 -13.11 1.98
N ARG A 20 9.99 -14.21 1.23
CA ARG A 20 11.24 -14.97 1.00
C ARG A 20 12.30 -14.17 0.24
N TRP A 21 11.89 -13.42 -0.79
CA TRP A 21 12.82 -12.70 -1.66
C TRP A 21 13.27 -11.35 -1.10
N PHE A 22 12.39 -10.64 -0.39
CA PHE A 22 12.68 -9.31 0.14
C PHE A 22 13.15 -9.30 1.59
N GLY A 23 13.15 -10.47 2.25
CA GLY A 23 13.60 -10.67 3.61
C GLY A 23 12.58 -10.20 4.64
N GLU A 24 13.07 -9.63 5.74
CA GLU A 24 12.20 -9.09 6.77
C GLU A 24 11.38 -7.90 6.24
N ILE A 25 10.08 -7.95 6.50
CA ILE A 25 9.14 -6.86 6.21
C ILE A 25 9.00 -6.08 7.52
N PRO A 26 9.34 -4.79 7.55
CA PRO A 26 9.27 -4.01 8.77
C PRO A 26 7.83 -3.76 9.17
N SER A 27 7.58 -3.74 10.48
CA SER A 27 6.26 -3.53 11.08
C SER A 27 5.58 -2.22 10.68
N ASN A 28 6.36 -1.24 10.23
CA ASN A 28 5.88 0.05 9.74
C ASN A 28 6.52 0.34 8.37
N ILE A 29 5.68 0.66 7.40
CA ILE A 29 6.11 0.98 6.03
C ILE A 29 5.54 2.32 5.57
N ILE A 30 6.26 2.95 4.65
CA ILE A 30 5.80 4.12 3.90
C ILE A 30 5.60 3.71 2.45
N VAL A 31 4.39 3.90 1.93
CA VAL A 31 4.04 3.63 0.54
C VAL A 31 3.85 4.95 -0.21
N LYS A 32 4.62 5.14 -1.28
CA LYS A 32 4.56 6.30 -2.16
C LYS A 32 3.85 5.96 -3.47
N THR A 33 2.93 6.80 -3.91
CA THR A 33 2.28 6.66 -5.24
C THR A 33 2.82 7.68 -6.23
N ASN A 34 2.43 7.56 -7.50
CA ASN A 34 2.70 8.56 -8.54
C ASN A 34 2.03 9.93 -8.28
N SER A 35 1.18 10.03 -7.24
CA SER A 35 0.52 11.27 -6.82
C SER A 35 1.27 12.09 -5.77
N SER A 36 2.52 11.71 -5.45
CA SER A 36 3.33 12.29 -4.36
C SER A 36 2.73 12.15 -2.95
N CYS A 37 1.64 11.40 -2.78
CA CYS A 37 1.10 11.03 -1.48
C CYS A 37 1.92 9.91 -0.81
N ASN A 38 2.28 10.14 0.45
CA ASN A 38 2.94 9.16 1.30
C ASN A 38 1.93 8.55 2.27
N TRP A 39 1.86 7.22 2.30
CA TRP A 39 0.96 6.47 3.16
C TRP A 39 1.73 5.67 4.19
N ARG A 40 1.52 5.98 5.47
CA ARG A 40 2.05 5.15 6.56
C ARG A 40 1.11 3.97 6.78
N MET A 41 1.68 2.78 6.80
CA MET A 41 0.93 1.55 7.01
C MET A 41 1.68 0.66 7.99
N THR A 42 0.96 -0.23 8.65
CA THR A 42 1.57 -1.27 9.47
C THR A 42 1.55 -2.61 8.75
N THR A 43 2.49 -3.48 9.08
CA THR A 43 2.45 -4.88 8.65
C THR A 43 2.39 -5.81 9.85
N VAL A 44 1.57 -6.85 9.74
CA VAL A 44 1.42 -7.88 10.77
C VAL A 44 1.79 -9.24 10.21
N ARG A 45 2.39 -10.10 11.05
CA ARG A 45 2.59 -11.52 10.74
C ARG A 45 1.58 -12.35 11.53
N GLU A 46 0.91 -13.27 10.84
CA GLU A 46 -0.04 -14.22 11.42
C GLU A 46 0.36 -15.62 10.92
N GLY A 47 1.07 -16.37 11.75
CA GLY A 47 1.69 -17.64 11.35
C GLY A 47 2.74 -17.43 10.24
N ASP A 48 2.59 -18.16 9.14
CA ASP A 48 3.46 -18.05 7.97
C ASP A 48 3.06 -16.93 7.01
N ASP A 49 1.93 -16.26 7.27
CA ASP A 49 1.42 -15.18 6.43
C ASP A 49 1.79 -13.80 6.96
N ALA A 50 1.94 -12.85 6.05
CA ALA A 50 2.17 -11.45 6.35
C ALA A 50 1.12 -10.59 5.65
N TYR A 51 0.75 -9.47 6.28
CA TYR A 51 -0.28 -8.58 5.77
C TYR A 51 0.15 -7.12 5.92
N ILE A 52 -0.24 -6.27 4.97
CA ILE A 52 -0.36 -4.84 5.20
C ILE A 52 -1.73 -4.61 5.86
N ASP A 53 -1.74 -4.07 7.06
CA ASP A 53 -2.92 -3.96 7.91
C ASP A 53 -3.39 -2.52 8.02
N HIS A 54 -3.06 -1.83 9.11
CA HIS A 54 -3.51 -0.45 9.30
C HIS A 54 -2.99 0.46 8.18
N GLY A 55 -3.86 1.37 7.73
CA GLY A 55 -3.60 2.27 6.61
C GLY A 55 -3.94 1.68 5.23
N TRP A 56 -4.07 0.36 5.09
CA TRP A 56 -4.42 -0.26 3.81
C TRP A 56 -5.83 0.13 3.34
N ALA A 57 -6.85 -0.01 4.21
CA ALA A 57 -8.22 0.34 3.86
C ALA A 57 -8.40 1.83 3.51
N GLY A 58 -7.67 2.72 4.17
CA GLY A 58 -7.66 4.15 3.81
C GLY A 58 -7.03 4.38 2.44
N PHE A 59 -5.95 3.66 2.13
CA PHE A 59 -5.25 3.74 0.85
C PHE A 59 -6.10 3.27 -0.32
N THR A 60 -6.87 2.18 -0.15
CA THR A 60 -7.79 1.67 -1.19
C THR A 60 -8.89 2.68 -1.50
N VAL A 61 -9.50 3.29 -0.48
CA VAL A 61 -10.53 4.32 -0.65
C VAL A 61 -9.95 5.57 -1.30
N ALA A 62 -8.81 6.06 -0.80
CA ALA A 62 -8.21 7.30 -1.28
C ALA A 62 -7.79 7.26 -2.75
N HIS A 63 -7.35 6.11 -3.24
CA HIS A 63 -6.96 5.91 -4.64
C HIS A 63 -8.01 5.16 -5.47
N GLN A 64 -9.21 4.96 -4.92
CA GLN A 64 -10.34 4.30 -5.58
C GLN A 64 -9.97 2.94 -6.19
N LEU A 65 -9.25 2.10 -5.44
CA LEU A 65 -8.81 0.80 -5.92
C LEU A 65 -9.99 -0.13 -6.21
N GLN A 66 -9.95 -0.78 -7.36
CA GLN A 66 -10.98 -1.70 -7.86
C GLN A 66 -10.43 -3.11 -8.04
N VAL A 67 -11.34 -4.09 -8.08
CA VAL A 67 -11.01 -5.49 -8.39
C VAL A 67 -10.34 -5.59 -9.75
N GLY A 68 -9.31 -6.44 -9.83
CA GLY A 68 -8.61 -6.69 -11.08
C GLY A 68 -7.60 -5.60 -11.46
N GLN A 69 -7.47 -4.54 -10.66
CA GLN A 69 -6.28 -3.69 -10.75
C GLN A 69 -5.06 -4.41 -10.20
N PHE A 70 -3.90 -4.11 -10.77
CA PHE A 70 -2.63 -4.68 -10.38
C PHE A 70 -1.80 -3.63 -9.66
N LEU A 71 -1.23 -4.04 -8.53
CA LEU A 71 -0.29 -3.19 -7.79
C LEU A 71 1.10 -3.78 -7.90
N ILE A 72 2.06 -2.93 -8.27
CA ILE A 72 3.47 -3.26 -8.30
C ILE A 72 4.17 -2.46 -7.20
N PHE A 73 4.56 -3.15 -6.14
CA PHE A 73 5.41 -2.60 -5.09
C PHE A 73 6.88 -2.71 -5.49
N LYS A 74 7.61 -1.61 -5.33
CA LYS A 74 9.06 -1.53 -5.52
C LYS A 74 9.69 -1.07 -4.21
N LYS A 75 10.68 -1.80 -3.72
CA LYS A 75 11.43 -1.42 -2.51
C LYS A 75 12.34 -0.24 -2.83
N VAL A 76 12.20 0.86 -2.11
CA VAL A 76 13.05 2.06 -2.23
C VAL A 76 14.10 2.07 -1.13
N SER A 77 13.70 1.71 0.10
CA SER A 77 14.58 1.53 1.25
C SER A 77 14.07 0.38 2.12
N SER A 78 14.64 0.18 3.31
CA SER A 78 14.19 -0.87 4.23
C SER A 78 12.72 -0.74 4.61
N PHE A 79 12.21 0.48 4.81
CA PHE A 79 10.83 0.76 5.24
C PHE A 79 10.01 1.55 4.21
N GLU A 80 10.61 1.91 3.08
CA GLU A 80 9.95 2.73 2.05
C GLU A 80 9.75 1.93 0.77
N TYR A 81 8.54 2.01 0.23
CA TYR A 81 8.12 1.36 -1.00
C TYR A 81 7.43 2.37 -1.91
N SER A 82 7.66 2.27 -3.21
CA SER A 82 6.80 2.93 -4.20
C SER A 82 5.83 1.92 -4.78
N VAL A 83 4.62 2.38 -5.09
CA VAL A 83 3.58 1.55 -5.69
C VAL A 83 3.09 2.18 -6.98
N VAL A 84 3.04 1.36 -8.03
CA VAL A 84 2.45 1.70 -9.32
C VAL A 84 1.19 0.87 -9.48
N ILE A 85 0.10 1.53 -9.86
CA ILE A 85 -1.21 0.92 -10.01
C ILE A 85 -1.52 0.82 -11.50
N PHE A 86 -1.89 -0.38 -11.93
CA PHE A 86 -2.31 -0.66 -13.30
C PHE A 86 -3.76 -1.10 -13.32
N ASP A 87 -4.49 -0.70 -14.35
CA ASP A 87 -5.83 -1.20 -14.59
C ASP A 87 -5.81 -2.64 -15.16
N GLN A 88 -7.00 -3.18 -15.45
CA GLN A 88 -7.18 -4.52 -15.99
C GLN A 88 -6.53 -4.71 -17.38
N THR A 89 -6.18 -3.62 -18.07
CA THR A 89 -5.51 -3.62 -19.38
C THR A 89 -3.99 -3.50 -19.27
N PHE A 90 -3.44 -3.53 -18.04
CA PHE A 90 -2.03 -3.26 -17.75
C PHE A 90 -1.59 -1.84 -18.15
N THR A 91 -2.51 -0.88 -18.15
CA THR A 91 -2.19 0.53 -18.34
C THR A 91 -1.95 1.18 -16.99
N GLU A 92 -0.85 1.93 -16.86
CA GLU A 92 -0.55 2.66 -15.63
C GLU A 92 -1.62 3.72 -15.38
N VAL A 93 -2.17 3.74 -14.17
CA VAL A 93 -3.18 4.70 -13.76
C VAL A 93 -2.54 5.79 -12.90
N MET A 94 -2.71 7.05 -13.31
CA MET A 94 -2.41 8.17 -12.44
C MET A 94 -3.47 8.24 -11.35
N THR A 95 -3.07 7.93 -10.12
CA THR A 95 -4.01 7.89 -9.02
C THR A 95 -4.22 9.29 -8.45
N ARG A 96 -5.48 9.66 -8.19
CA ARG A 96 -5.79 10.90 -7.51
C ARG A 96 -5.87 10.59 -6.03
N CYS A 97 -5.05 11.27 -5.23
CA CYS A 97 -5.13 11.18 -3.78
C CYS A 97 -6.27 12.11 -3.33
N LEU A 98 -7.48 11.57 -3.14
CA LEU A 98 -8.67 12.39 -2.85
C LEU A 98 -8.65 13.14 -1.50
N TYR A 99 -7.64 12.88 -0.67
CA TYR A 99 -7.43 13.58 0.60
C TYR A 99 -6.52 14.82 0.49
N HIS A 100 -6.17 15.25 -0.72
CA HIS A 100 -5.47 16.51 -0.98
C HIS A 100 -6.46 17.67 -1.20
N GLY A 101 -7.07 18.14 -0.12
CA GLY A 101 -7.55 19.53 -0.04
C GLY A 101 -6.45 20.39 0.59
N ASP A 102 -5.84 21.27 -0.22
CA ASP A 102 -4.89 22.34 0.13
C ASP A 102 -3.72 22.06 1.10
N VAL A 103 -2.51 22.02 0.51
CA VAL A 103 -1.27 22.67 0.96
C VAL A 103 -0.77 22.42 2.40
N THR A 104 0.34 21.68 2.47
CA THR A 104 1.37 21.73 3.54
C THR A 104 1.00 21.16 4.91
N ARG A 105 0.89 19.82 4.98
CA ARG A 105 1.52 18.93 5.99
C ARG A 105 0.84 17.58 5.89
N CYS A 106 1.59 16.52 5.64
CA CYS A 106 1.19 15.21 6.15
C CYS A 106 1.24 15.30 7.67
N VAL A 107 0.14 15.73 8.28
CA VAL A 107 -0.09 15.61 9.72
C VAL A 107 -0.49 14.17 9.95
N VAL A 108 0.46 13.37 10.42
CA VAL A 108 0.18 12.08 11.04
C VAL A 108 0.48 12.25 12.51
N PHE A 109 -0.53 12.27 13.38
CA PHE A 109 -0.59 11.99 14.83
C PHE A 109 -2.04 12.30 15.28
N GLU A 110 -2.78 11.57 16.11
CA GLU A 110 -2.50 10.62 17.21
C GLU A 110 -3.65 9.59 17.31
N ASN A 111 -3.35 8.33 17.65
CA ASN A 111 -4.30 7.51 18.40
C ASN A 111 -4.04 7.82 19.88
N HIS A 112 -4.95 8.54 20.54
CA HIS A 112 -5.04 8.51 21.99
C HIS A 112 -5.79 7.25 22.42
N VAL A 113 -5.17 6.60 23.42
CA VAL A 113 -5.51 5.37 24.16
C VAL A 113 -7.00 5.09 24.30
#